data_AF-A0A2A4LDM2-F1
#
_entry.id   AF-A0A2A4LDM2-F1
#
_cell.length_a   1.000
_cell.length_b   1.000
_cell.length_c   1.000
_cell.angle_alpha   90.00
_cell.angle_beta   90.00
_cell.angle_gamma   90.00
#
_symmetry.space_group_name_H-M   'P 1'
#
loop_
_entity.id
_entity.type
_entity.pdbx_description
1 polymer ?
#
loop_
_entity_poly.entity_id
_entity_poly.type
_entity_poly.pdbx_seq_one_letter_code
_entity_poly.pdbx_strand_id
1 'polypeptide(L)' 'MLLTDMFGGTPSNLAISIMDKAKIEVIAGINLPMLIKLASVRDTASLTDAVEQAQTAGRKYISVASKVLAGESS' A
#
# COMPACT_ATOMS: atom_id res chain seq x y z
N MET A 1 -4.60 1.78 -10.64
CA MET A 1 -3.61 1.50 -9.57
C MET A 1 -2.74 0.34 -10.01
N LEU A 2 -1.43 0.46 -9.83
CA LEU A 2 -0.46 -0.60 -10.09
C LEU A 2 0.14 -1.04 -8.75
N LEU A 3 0.20 -2.36 -8.52
CA LEU A 3 0.71 -2.95 -7.27
C LEU A 3 2.02 -3.69 -7.59
N THR A 4 3.09 -3.40 -6.85
CA THR A 4 4.41 -4.02 -7.05
C THR A 4 5.01 -4.49 -5.72
N ASP A 5 5.86 -5.51 -5.77
CA ASP A 5 6.50 -6.09 -4.58
C ASP A 5 7.55 -5.15 -3.96
N MET A 6 8.34 -4.46 -4.78
CA MET A 6 9.43 -3.58 -4.35
C MET A 6 9.49 -2.29 -5.18
N PHE A 7 10.04 -1.23 -4.59
CA PHE A 7 10.37 0.01 -5.30
C PHE A 7 11.66 -0.20 -6.12
N GLY A 8 11.68 0.25 -7.38
CA GLY A 8 12.93 0.41 -8.15
C GLY A 8 13.25 -0.66 -9.20
N GLY A 9 12.29 -1.50 -9.58
CA GLY A 9 12.43 -2.33 -10.79
C GLY A 9 12.26 -1.51 -12.07
N THR A 10 12.76 -2.03 -13.21
CA THR A 10 12.55 -1.47 -14.57
C THR A 10 11.07 -1.13 -14.91
N PRO A 11 10.02 -1.75 -14.31
CA PRO A 11 8.63 -1.30 -14.48
C PRO A 11 8.26 0.00 -13.73
N SER A 12 8.93 0.31 -12.60
CA SER A 12 8.58 1.44 -11.72
C SER A 12 8.88 2.79 -12.38
N ASN A 13 10.00 2.93 -13.09
CA ASN A 13 10.40 4.20 -13.73
C ASN A 13 9.51 4.58 -14.93
N LEU A 14 9.05 3.59 -15.70
CA LEU A 14 8.11 3.82 -16.80
C LEU A 14 6.71 4.14 -16.25
N ALA A 15 6.27 3.48 -15.17
CA ALA A 15 5.00 3.82 -14.55
C ALA A 15 5.01 5.25 -13.96
N ILE A 16 6.11 5.67 -13.34
CA ILE A 16 6.29 7.04 -12.80
C ILE A 16 6.15 8.11 -13.89
N SER A 17 6.72 7.91 -15.08
CA SER A 17 6.66 8.90 -16.17
C SER A 17 5.28 9.04 -16.82
N ILE A 18 4.35 8.11 -16.54
CA ILE A 18 2.98 8.10 -17.09
C ILE A 18 1.94 8.43 -16.00
N MET A 19 2.31 8.47 -14.70
CA MET A 19 1.40 8.76 -13.58
C MET A 19 0.61 10.06 -13.79
N ASP A 20 1.27 11.14 -14.19
CA ASP A 20 0.65 12.44 -14.45
C ASP A 20 -0.36 12.41 -15.61
N LYS A 21 -0.16 11.52 -16.59
CA LYS A 21 -1.00 11.45 -17.79
C LYS A 21 -2.19 10.51 -17.64
N ALA A 22 -2.09 9.51 -16.77
CA ALA A 22 -3.06 8.42 -16.71
C ALA A 22 -3.85 8.33 -15.39
N LYS A 23 -3.63 9.23 -14.42
CA LYS A 23 -4.24 9.18 -13.07
C LYS A 23 -4.07 7.80 -12.42
N ILE A 24 -2.88 7.23 -12.54
CA ILE A 24 -2.55 5.90 -11.99
C ILE A 24 -1.68 6.11 -10.76
N GLU A 25 -2.08 5.53 -9.63
CA GLU A 25 -1.25 5.42 -8.44
C GLU A 25 -0.46 4.10 -8.46
N VAL A 26 0.81 4.16 -8.06
CA VAL A 26 1.70 3.00 -7.95
C VAL A 26 2.01 2.75 -6.48
N ILE A 27 1.65 1.57 -5.97
CA ILE A 27 1.97 1.15 -4.61
C ILE A 27 2.99 0.03 -4.67
N ALA A 28 4.15 0.23 -4.04
CA ALA A 28 5.17 -0.80 -3.86
C ALA A 28 5.19 -1.33 -2.41
N GLY A 29 5.80 -2.50 -2.20
CA GLY A 29 5.90 -3.08 -0.84
C GLY A 29 4.58 -3.66 -0.35
N ILE A 30 3.76 -4.16 -1.27
CA ILE A 30 2.42 -4.67 -0.95
C ILE A 30 2.51 -5.86 0.00
N ASN A 31 1.71 -5.84 1.05
CA ASN A 31 1.52 -6.97 1.95
C ASN A 31 0.04 -7.41 2.01
N LEU A 32 -0.23 -8.53 2.70
CA LEU A 32 -1.57 -9.10 2.80
C LEU A 32 -2.61 -8.13 3.43
N PRO A 33 -2.32 -7.45 4.56
CA PRO A 33 -3.21 -6.42 5.12
C PRO A 33 -3.59 -5.33 4.11
N MET A 34 -2.63 -4.87 3.30
CA MET A 34 -2.90 -3.88 2.25
C MET A 34 -3.88 -4.44 1.21
N LEU A 35 -3.68 -5.67 0.74
CA LEU A 35 -4.56 -6.31 -0.24
C LEU A 35 -5.99 -6.47 0.27
N ILE A 36 -6.15 -6.91 1.52
CA ILE A 36 -7.48 -7.05 2.16
C ILE A 36 -8.15 -5.68 2.25
N LYS A 37 -7.42 -4.65 2.71
CA LYS A 37 -7.99 -3.31 2.83
C LYS A 37 -8.35 -2.72 1.47
N LEU A 38 -7.48 -2.85 0.46
CA LEU A 38 -7.77 -2.43 -0.92
C LEU A 38 -9.02 -3.12 -1.47
N ALA A 39 -9.15 -4.43 -1.32
CA ALA A 39 -10.32 -5.17 -1.78
C ALA A 39 -11.61 -4.69 -1.11
N SER A 40 -11.55 -4.24 0.15
CA SER A 40 -12.72 -3.74 0.89
C SER A 40 -13.15 -2.32 0.52
N VAL A 41 -12.26 -1.48 0.00
CA VAL A 41 -12.54 -0.04 -0.25
C VAL A 41 -12.48 0.36 -1.72
N ARG A 42 -12.00 -0.52 -2.61
CA ARG A 42 -11.78 -0.24 -4.04
C ARG A 42 -13.03 0.24 -4.79
N ASP A 43 -14.22 -0.15 -4.35
CA ASP A 43 -15.47 0.17 -5.02
C ASP A 43 -16.19 1.40 -4.42
N THR A 44 -15.73 1.88 -3.26
CA THR A 44 -16.40 2.95 -2.50
C THR A 44 -15.53 4.17 -2.24
N ALA A 45 -14.20 4.02 -2.28
CA ALA A 45 -13.24 5.09 -2.01
C ALA A 45 -12.66 5.66 -3.31
N SER A 46 -12.24 6.93 -3.28
CA SER A 46 -11.42 7.47 -4.35
C SER A 46 -10.09 6.72 -4.43
N LEU A 47 -9.40 6.80 -5.58
CA LEU A 47 -8.10 6.13 -5.74
C LEU A 47 -7.10 6.56 -4.65
N THR A 48 -7.03 7.86 -4.36
CA THR A 48 -6.16 8.43 -3.33
C THR A 48 -6.52 7.92 -1.94
N ASP A 49 -7.81 7.96 -1.58
CA ASP A 49 -8.26 7.48 -0.26
C ASP A 49 -8.04 5.98 -0.08
N ALA A 50 -8.24 5.19 -1.16
CA ALA A 50 -8.00 3.76 -1.14
C ALA A 50 -6.52 3.43 -0.89
N VAL A 51 -5.61 4.17 -1.53
CA VAL A 51 -4.16 4.04 -1.35
C VAL A 51 -3.76 4.39 0.09
N GLU A 52 -4.21 5.51 0.62
CA GLU A 52 -3.89 5.93 2.00
C GLU A 52 -4.41 4.95 3.05
N GLN A 53 -5.65 4.49 2.90
CA GLN A 53 -6.24 3.51 3.80
C GLN A 53 -5.50 2.18 3.76
N ALA A 54 -5.13 1.72 2.56
CA ALA A 54 -4.35 0.50 2.40
C ALA A 54 -2.97 0.62 3.03
N GLN A 55 -2.25 1.71 2.77
CA GLN A 55 -0.93 1.96 3.35
C GLN A 55 -0.98 1.99 4.89
N THR A 56 -2.01 2.62 5.45
CA THR A 56 -2.25 2.67 6.90
C THR A 56 -2.51 1.28 7.47
N ALA A 57 -3.34 0.46 6.82
CA ALA A 57 -3.52 -0.94 7.20
C ALA A 57 -2.21 -1.73 7.09
N GLY A 58 -1.47 -1.58 6.01
CA GLY A 58 -0.17 -2.22 5.80
C GLY A 58 0.80 -1.96 6.95
N ARG A 59 0.96 -0.70 7.35
CA ARG A 59 1.84 -0.30 8.47
C ARG A 59 1.34 -0.82 9.82
N LYS A 60 0.03 -0.72 10.09
CA LYS A 60 -0.55 -1.14 11.38
C LYS A 60 -0.31 -2.62 11.68
N TYR A 61 -0.29 -3.46 10.64
CA TYR A 61 -0.09 -4.89 10.78
C TYR A 61 1.38 -5.33 10.68
N ILE A 62 2.30 -4.39 10.43
CA ILE A 62 3.73 -4.62 10.62
C ILE A 62 4.02 -4.40 12.10
N SER A 63 4.13 -5.49 12.84
CA SER A 63 4.45 -5.46 14.27
C SER A 63 5.34 -6.64 14.63
N VAL A 64 6.26 -6.40 15.55
CA VAL A 64 7.10 -7.47 16.09
C VAL A 64 6.32 -8.14 17.21
N ALA A 65 5.99 -9.43 17.06
CA ALA A 65 5.16 -10.16 18.02
C ALA A 65 5.69 -10.05 19.46
N SER A 66 7.02 -10.12 19.64
CA SER A 66 7.63 -9.95 20.96
C SER A 66 7.38 -8.57 21.58
N LYS A 67 7.34 -7.49 20.78
CA LYS A 67 7.02 -6.14 21.26
C LYS A 67 5.55 -5.99 21.64
N VAL A 68 4.65 -6.57 20.85
CA VAL A 68 3.20 -6.58 21.14
C VAL A 68 2.91 -7.37 22.42
N LEU A 69 3.53 -8.54 22.58
CA LEU A 69 3.38 -9.39 23.76
C LEU A 69 4.06 -8.81 25.00
N ALA A 70 5.10 -7.99 24.83
CA ALA A 70 5.76 -7.26 25.92
C ALA A 70 5.00 -6.00 26.38
N GLY A 71 3.89 -5.64 25.74
CA GLY A 71 3.10 -4.45 26.09
C GLY A 71 3.73 -3.11 25.67
N GLU A 72 4.80 -3.13 24.88
CA GLU A 72 5.46 -1.92 24.36
C GLU A 72 4.74 -1.42 23.12
N SER A 73 3.59 -0.76 23.31
CA SER A 73 2.97 0.06 22.28
C SER A 73 3.46 1.50 22.45
N SER A 74 4.38 1.94 21.58
CA SER A 74 4.73 3.36 21.42
C SER A 74 3.75 4.06 20.49
#